data_AF-A0A8T4QCI8-F1
#
_entry.id   AF-A0A8T4QCI8-F1
#
_cell.length_a   1.000
_cell.length_b   1.000
_cell.length_c   1.000
_cell.angle_alpha   90.00
_cell.angle_beta   90.00
_cell.angle_gamma   90.00
#
_symmetry.space_group_name_H-M   'P 1'
#
loop_
_entity.id
_entity.type
_entity.pdbx_description
1 polymer ?
#
loop_
_entity_poly.entity_id
_entity_poly.type
_entity_poly.pdbx_seq_one_letter_code
_entity_poly.pdbx_strand_id
1 'polypeptide(L)'
;MVEYKEPKLREKLLKVYSRFIEDPSDKTNLKEIEKLDNRYGSLEAINDYLKSRPIPKEIANATGYLSNLWLNSFDFDKKEIESEAKKILEDLRKT
;
A
#
# COMPACT_ATOMS: atom_id res chain seq x y z
N MET A 1 -18.00 1.82 7.59
CA MET A 1 -17.77 0.69 6.66
C MET A 1 -17.18 1.28 5.39
N VAL A 2 -15.91 1.00 5.07
CA VAL A 2 -15.29 1.52 3.84
C VAL A 2 -15.82 0.66 2.69
N GLU A 3 -16.60 1.26 1.80
CA GLU A 3 -17.15 0.57 0.63
C GLU A 3 -16.03 0.40 -0.41
N TYR A 4 -15.56 -0.83 -0.57
CA TYR A 4 -14.57 -1.21 -1.58
C TYR A 4 -15.23 -1.19 -2.97
N LYS A 5 -15.00 -0.12 -3.74
CA LYS A 5 -15.45 0.03 -5.14
C LYS A 5 -14.23 0.17 -6.04
N GLU A 6 -13.59 -0.95 -6.35
CA GLU A 6 -12.23 -0.98 -6.88
C GLU A 6 -12.16 -1.27 -8.38
N PRO A 7 -12.15 -0.18 -9.15
CA PRO A 7 -11.11 -0.03 -10.17
C PRO A 7 -10.12 1.10 -9.85
N LYS A 8 -10.54 2.09 -9.04
CA LYS A 8 -9.79 3.35 -8.84
C LYS A 8 -8.74 3.32 -7.72
N LEU A 9 -8.78 2.33 -6.82
CA LEU A 9 -7.82 2.24 -5.72
C LEU A 9 -6.48 1.67 -6.22
N ARG A 10 -6.51 0.55 -6.95
CA ARG A 10 -5.36 0.05 -7.73
C ARG A 10 -4.63 1.13 -8.53
N GLU A 11 -5.34 1.93 -9.33
CA GLU A 11 -4.72 3.02 -10.11
C GLU A 11 -3.98 4.04 -9.23
N LYS A 12 -4.57 4.40 -8.07
CA LYS A 12 -3.94 5.30 -7.12
C LYS A 12 -2.71 4.67 -6.48
N LEU A 13 -2.79 3.41 -6.07
CA LEU A 13 -1.67 2.68 -5.49
C LEU A 13 -0.52 2.60 -6.51
N LEU A 14 -0.80 2.15 -7.74
CA LEU A 14 0.18 2.11 -8.82
C LEU A 14 0.89 3.47 -9.02
N LYS A 15 0.12 4.56 -9.03
CA LYS A 15 0.67 5.91 -9.20
C LYS A 15 1.55 6.34 -8.03
N VAL A 16 1.09 6.13 -6.80
CA VAL A 16 1.81 6.56 -5.60
C VAL A 16 3.10 5.75 -5.41
N TYR A 17 3.02 4.43 -5.57
CA TYR A 17 4.20 3.55 -5.48
C TYR A 17 5.22 3.81 -6.59
N SER A 18 4.77 4.07 -7.83
CA SER A 18 5.69 4.44 -8.92
C SER A 18 6.45 5.73 -8.59
N ARG A 19 5.76 6.76 -8.12
CA ARG A 19 6.39 8.04 -7.73
C ARG A 19 7.33 7.90 -6.55
N PHE A 20 6.97 7.09 -5.56
CA PHE A 20 7.85 6.82 -4.42
C PHE A 20 9.13 6.12 -4.85
N ILE A 21 9.08 5.20 -5.83
CA ILE A 21 10.28 4.53 -6.34
C ILE A 21 11.13 5.49 -7.18
N GLU A 22 10.51 6.39 -7.93
CA GLU A 22 11.21 7.43 -8.72
C GLU A 22 11.92 8.45 -7.82
N ASP A 23 11.27 8.89 -6.74
CA ASP A 23 11.85 9.76 -5.72
C ASP A 23 11.40 9.34 -4.30
N PRO A 24 12.18 8.45 -3.64
CA PRO A 24 11.90 8.00 -2.28
C PRO A 24 12.13 9.09 -1.23
N SER A 25 12.81 10.18 -1.60
CA SER A 25 13.10 11.28 -0.68
C SER A 25 12.01 12.34 -0.62
N ASP A 26 11.09 12.34 -1.61
CA ASP A 26 9.92 13.20 -1.60
C ASP A 26 8.92 12.76 -0.52
N LYS A 27 8.88 13.53 0.57
CA LYS A 27 7.97 13.34 1.70
C LYS A 27 6.49 13.41 1.30
N THR A 28 6.16 13.97 0.14
CA THR A 28 4.79 14.03 -0.38
C THR A 28 4.31 12.64 -0.79
N ASN A 29 5.17 11.84 -1.44
CA ASN A 29 4.85 10.46 -1.82
C ASN A 29 4.56 9.61 -0.59
N LEU A 30 5.40 9.74 0.44
CA LEU A 30 5.21 9.05 1.73
C LEU A 30 3.89 9.42 2.40
N LYS A 31 3.56 10.71 2.46
CA LYS A 31 2.28 11.17 3.03
C LYS A 31 1.06 10.62 2.29
N GLU A 32 1.15 10.44 0.97
CA GLU A 32 0.06 9.85 0.20
C GLU A 32 -0.09 8.35 0.47
N ILE A 33 1.01 7.61 0.64
CA ILE A 33 0.99 6.21 1.09
C ILE A 33 0.33 6.11 2.47
N GLU A 34 0.78 6.94 3.42
CA GLU A 34 0.22 6.97 4.78
C GLU A 34 -1.29 7.28 4.79
N LYS A 35 -1.76 8.20 3.95
CA LYS A 35 -3.20 8.47 3.82
C LYS A 35 -3.99 7.28 3.28
N LEU A 36 -3.42 6.57 2.30
CA LEU A 36 -4.05 5.37 1.74
C LEU A 36 -4.09 4.26 2.80
N ASP A 37 -2.99 4.04 3.52
CA ASP A 37 -2.91 3.05 4.60
C ASP A 37 -3.83 3.40 5.78
N ASN A 38 -3.95 4.66 6.20
CA ASN A 38 -4.89 5.02 7.26
C ASN A 38 -6.35 4.80 6.84
N ARG A 39 -6.64 5.01 5.55
CA ARG A 39 -8.00 4.87 5.01
C ARG A 39 -8.39 3.43 4.73
N TYR A 40 -7.43 2.61 4.31
CA TYR A 40 -7.63 1.27 3.77
C TYR A 40 -6.83 0.18 4.51
N GLY A 41 -6.07 0.52 5.55
CA GLY A 41 -5.26 -0.40 6.36
C GLY A 41 -6.04 -1.50 7.05
N SER A 42 -7.33 -1.24 7.29
CA SER A 42 -8.27 -2.23 7.85
C SER A 42 -8.84 -3.20 6.81
N LEU A 43 -8.52 -3.04 5.52
CA LEU A 43 -9.03 -3.91 4.46
C LEU A 43 -8.57 -5.36 4.64
N GLU A 44 -7.36 -5.59 5.16
CA GLU A 44 -6.90 -6.94 5.50
C GLU A 44 -7.78 -7.60 6.58
N ALA A 45 -8.08 -6.88 7.67
CA ALA A 45 -8.99 -7.37 8.71
C ALA A 45 -10.42 -7.59 8.21
N ILE A 46 -10.84 -6.83 7.19
CA ILE A 46 -12.14 -6.98 6.54
C ILE A 46 -12.17 -8.21 5.63
N ASN A 47 -11.03 -8.67 5.11
CA ASN A 47 -10.94 -9.86 4.26
C ASN A 47 -11.35 -11.14 5.01
N ASP A 48 -10.93 -11.27 6.26
CA ASP A 48 -11.34 -12.36 7.14
C ASP A 48 -12.84 -12.33 7.46
N TYR A 49 -13.44 -11.13 7.42
CA TYR A 49 -14.85 -10.90 7.71
C TYR A 49 -15.75 -11.11 6.48
N LEU A 50 -15.32 -10.69 5.29
CA LEU A 50 -16.09 -10.75 4.04
C LEU A 50 -15.75 -11.98 3.20
N LYS A 51 -16.07 -13.18 3.72
CA LYS A 51 -15.84 -14.48 3.05
C LYS A 51 -16.38 -14.59 1.61
N SER A 52 -17.34 -13.75 1.21
CA SER A 52 -18.00 -13.78 -0.11
C SER A 52 -17.45 -12.79 -1.14
N ARG A 53 -16.63 -11.81 -0.71
CA ARG A 53 -16.01 -10.80 -1.59
C ARG A 53 -14.63 -10.42 -1.06
N PRO A 54 -13.66 -11.33 -1.13
CA PRO A 54 -12.32 -11.02 -0.67
C PRO A 54 -11.74 -9.92 -1.54
N ILE A 55 -11.20 -8.91 -0.87
CA ILE A 55 -10.30 -7.92 -1.41
C ILE A 55 -9.06 -8.65 -1.93
N PRO A 56 -8.59 -8.35 -3.15
CA PRO A 56 -7.38 -8.94 -3.68
C PRO A 56 -6.20 -8.71 -2.75
N LYS A 57 -5.39 -9.74 -2.55
CA LYS A 57 -4.31 -9.75 -1.55
C LYS A 57 -3.27 -8.66 -1.83
N GLU A 58 -2.99 -8.39 -3.10
CA GLU A 58 -2.09 -7.34 -3.54
C GLU A 58 -2.57 -5.94 -3.14
N ILE A 59 -3.89 -5.69 -3.14
CA ILE A 59 -4.45 -4.42 -2.67
C ILE A 59 -4.33 -4.32 -1.16
N ALA A 60 -4.71 -5.37 -0.43
CA ALA A 60 -4.60 -5.40 1.03
C ALA A 60 -3.15 -5.18 1.49
N ASN A 61 -2.19 -5.85 0.86
CA ASN A 61 -0.76 -5.67 1.15
C ASN A 61 -0.29 -4.25 0.83
N ALA A 62 -0.73 -3.68 -0.29
CA ALA A 62 -0.40 -2.31 -0.69
C ALA A 62 -1.05 -1.25 0.20
N THR A 63 -2.09 -1.60 0.95
CA THR A 63 -2.80 -0.71 1.87
C THR A 63 -2.67 -1.19 3.31
N GLY A 64 -1.50 -1.02 3.92
CA GLY A 64 -1.28 -1.36 5.33
C GLY A 64 0.13 -1.83 5.67
N TYR A 65 0.86 -2.39 4.71
CA TYR A 65 2.17 -2.96 4.99
C TYR A 65 3.28 -1.90 5.03
N LEU A 66 3.23 -0.90 4.14
CA LEU A 66 4.33 0.06 4.01
C LEU A 66 4.33 1.13 5.11
N SER A 67 3.15 1.63 5.53
CA SER A 67 3.10 2.56 6.68
C SER A 67 3.47 1.86 7.98
N ASN A 68 3.12 0.59 8.18
CA ASN A 68 3.56 -0.17 9.34
C ASN A 68 5.08 -0.39 9.35
N LEU A 69 5.67 -0.70 8.20
CA LEU A 69 7.13 -0.76 8.07
C LEU A 69 7.77 0.59 8.36
N TRP A 70 7.20 1.69 7.86
CA TRP A 70 7.72 3.05 8.04
C TRP A 70 7.57 3.59 9.48
N LEU A 71 6.41 3.39 10.12
CA LEU A 71 6.14 3.87 11.48
C LEU A 71 6.97 3.12 12.53
N ASN A 72 7.29 1.85 12.27
CA ASN A 72 8.12 1.03 13.15
C ASN A 72 9.62 1.12 12.82
N SER A 73 10.01 1.82 11.76
CA SER A 73 11.42 2.00 11.41
C SER A 73 11.99 3.27 12.03
N PHE A 74 12.35 3.16 13.30
CA PHE A 74 13.22 4.15 13.94
C PHE A 74 14.67 4.09 13.39
N ASP A 75 15.05 3.01 12.68
CA ASP A 75 16.43 2.76 12.22
C ASP A 75 16.57 1.82 10.99
N PHE A 76 15.52 1.63 10.15
CA PHE A 76 15.64 0.73 8.99
C PHE A 76 16.38 1.35 7.81
N ASP A 77 17.17 0.52 7.11
CA ASP A 77 17.90 0.88 5.90
C ASP A 77 16.89 1.27 4.81
N LYS A 78 17.03 2.50 4.28
CA LYS A 78 16.24 3.03 3.17
C LYS A 78 16.09 2.03 2.02
N LYS A 79 17.10 1.17 1.81
CA LYS A 79 17.08 0.10 0.80
C LYS A 79 15.99 -0.95 1.02
N GLU A 80 15.65 -1.28 2.26
CA GLU A 80 14.61 -2.27 2.57
C GLU A 80 13.23 -1.73 2.22
N ILE A 81 12.95 -0.46 2.55
CA ILE A 81 11.70 0.21 2.19
C ILE A 81 11.56 0.33 0.68
N GLU A 82 12.62 0.71 -0.03
CA GLU A 82 12.63 0.75 -1.49
C GLU A 82 12.40 -0.65 -2.11
N SER A 83 12.99 -1.69 -1.51
CA SER A 83 12.82 -3.08 -1.94
C SER A 83 11.37 -3.55 -1.77
N GLU A 84 10.76 -3.30 -0.62
CA GLU A 84 9.37 -3.66 -0.35
C GLU A 84 8.39 -2.86 -1.23
N ALA A 85 8.64 -1.57 -1.43
CA ALA A 85 7.85 -0.75 -2.35
C ALA A 85 7.88 -1.28 -3.79
N LYS A 86 9.05 -1.76 -4.26
CA LYS A 86 9.19 -2.40 -5.58
C LYS A 86 8.38 -3.69 -5.68
N LYS A 87 8.43 -4.57 -4.67
CA LYS A 87 7.65 -5.80 -4.64
C LYS A 87 6.14 -5.51 -4.72
N ILE A 88 5.67 -4.55 -3.93
CA ILE A 88 4.26 -4.13 -3.95
C ILE A 88 3.87 -3.60 -5.33
N LEU A 89 4.71 -2.76 -5.95
CA LEU A 89 4.43 -2.25 -7.29
C LEU A 89 4.37 -3.37 -8.35
N GLU A 90 5.26 -4.36 -8.27
CA GLU A 90 5.24 -5.52 -9.16
C GLU A 90 3.96 -6.34 -8.98
N ASP A 91 3.55 -6.60 -7.75
CA ASP A 91 2.34 -7.38 -7.47
C ASP A 91 1.08 -6.66 -7.93
N LEU A 92 1.02 -5.33 -7.81
CA LEU A 92 -0.08 -4.51 -8.35
C LEU A 92 -0.18 -4.55 -9.89
N ARG A 93 0.93 -4.83 -10.59
CA ARG A 93 1.01 -4.87 -12.07
C ARG A 93 0.71 -6.24 -12.68
N LYS A 94 0.78 -7.32 -11.90
CA LYS A 94 0.59 -8.71 -12.38
C LYS A 94 -0.89 -9.08 -12.62
N THR A 95 -1.82 -8.20 -12.29
CA THR A 95 -3.28 -8.41 -12.37
C THR A 95 -3.92 -7.43 -13.33
#